data_AF-A0A3D3PJA0-F1
#
_entry.id   AF-A0A3D3PJA0-F1
#
_cell.length_a   1.000
_cell.length_b   1.000
_cell.length_c   1.000
_cell.angle_alpha   90.00
_cell.angle_beta   90.00
_cell.angle_gamma   90.00
#
_symmetry.space_group_name_H-M   'P 1'
#
loop_
_entity.id
_entity.type
_entity.pdbx_description
1 polymer ?
#
loop_
_entity_poly.entity_id
_entity_poly.type
_entity_poly.pdbx_seq_one_letter_code
_entity_poly.pdbx_strand_id
1 'polypeptide(L)'
;VAQIKGEQGVASSIRHSRLYTGEYVCVMRKGHPLADGELTLDGYCAAEHALVSFSGRAHGLAEEVLENLGRKRRLVLTVNQFFTVGRVVAKSDLLTVIPRHLIASTGMEHLLVSKTLPFTLPAVHVDMLWHERDTHNRAHAWLRDRLIELTDSDIGGIEP
;
A
#
# COMPACT_ATOMS: atom_id res chain seq x y z
N VAL A 1 5.83 6.85 4.76
CA VAL A 1 5.57 8.32 4.76
C VAL A 1 6.89 8.99 4.53
N ALA A 2 7.07 9.69 3.40
CA ALA A 2 8.21 10.59 3.26
C ALA A 2 8.21 11.50 4.49
N GLN A 3 9.34 11.59 5.18
CA GLN A 3 9.49 12.52 6.30
C GLN A 3 9.02 13.89 5.81
N ILE A 4 7.94 14.43 6.38
CA ILE A 4 7.66 15.86 6.29
C ILE A 4 8.65 16.55 7.23
N LYS A 5 9.94 16.40 6.93
CA LYS A 5 10.97 17.32 7.38
C LYS A 5 10.95 18.42 6.35
N GLY A 6 10.43 19.59 6.73
CA GLY A 6 10.60 20.79 5.92
C GLY A 6 12.07 20.94 5.58
N GLU A 7 12.40 21.03 4.29
CA GLU A 7 13.78 21.09 3.82
C GLU A 7 14.50 22.41 4.20
N GLN A 8 13.85 23.33 4.89
CA GLN A 8 14.48 24.56 5.37
C GLN A 8 13.83 25.01 6.67
N GLY A 9 14.54 24.91 7.80
CA GLY A 9 14.50 25.76 9.02
C GLY A 9 13.19 26.32 9.59
N VAL A 10 12.03 25.98 9.05
CA VAL A 10 10.70 26.46 9.40
C VAL A 10 9.96 25.24 9.92
N ALA A 11 9.54 25.30 11.18
CA ALA A 11 8.69 24.28 11.76
C ALA A 11 7.50 24.04 10.82
N SER A 12 7.34 22.80 10.35
CA SER A 12 6.25 22.45 9.46
C SER A 12 4.93 22.85 10.12
N SER A 13 4.20 23.76 9.49
CA SER A 13 2.87 24.16 9.96
C SER A 13 1.82 23.08 9.71
N ILE A 14 2.23 21.87 9.33
CA ILE A 14 1.36 20.71 9.14
C ILE A 14 1.49 19.78 10.35
N ARG A 15 0.38 19.59 11.03
CA ARG A 15 0.20 18.56 12.06
C ARG A 15 -0.33 17.29 11.43
N HIS A 16 -0.09 16.17 12.10
CA HIS A 16 -0.60 14.88 11.68
C HIS A 16 -1.05 14.02 12.85
N SER A 17 -1.91 13.06 12.57
CA SER A 17 -2.26 11.95 13.47
C SER A 17 -2.37 10.68 12.66
N ARG A 18 -1.82 9.58 13.18
CA ARG A 18 -2.05 8.27 12.59
C ARG A 18 -3.51 7.89 12.74
N LEU A 19 -4.13 7.45 11.65
CA LEU A 19 -5.44 6.82 11.69
C LEU A 19 -5.28 5.30 11.83
N TYR A 20 -4.44 4.71 11.00
CA TYR A 20 -4.11 3.28 11.10
C TYR A 20 -2.82 2.94 10.36
N THR A 21 -2.32 1.74 10.65
CA THR A 21 -1.21 1.11 9.95
C THR A 21 -1.75 -0.09 9.18
N GLY A 22 -1.18 -0.38 8.02
CA GLY A 22 -1.48 -1.55 7.23
C GLY A 22 -0.20 -2.20 6.70
N GLU A 23 -0.37 -3.39 6.12
CA GLU A 23 0.71 -4.14 5.49
C GLU A 23 0.55 -4.24 3.98
N TYR A 24 1.67 -4.38 3.28
CA TYR A 24 1.69 -4.73 1.87
C TYR A 24 1.59 -6.24 1.70
N VAL A 25 0.85 -6.66 0.69
CA VAL A 25 0.71 -8.07 0.31
C VAL A 25 0.91 -8.25 -1.18
N CYS A 26 1.35 -9.44 -1.57
CA CYS A 26 1.35 -9.85 -2.97
C CYS A 26 -0.05 -10.32 -3.34
N VAL A 27 -0.59 -9.83 -4.44
CA VAL A 27 -1.94 -10.15 -4.94
C VAL A 27 -1.83 -10.73 -6.34
N MET A 28 -2.60 -11.79 -6.59
CA MET A 28 -2.68 -12.50 -7.86
C MET A 28 -4.08 -13.03 -8.09
N ARG A 29 -4.42 -13.46 -9.31
CA ARG A 29 -5.70 -14.14 -9.57
C ARG A 29 -5.81 -15.46 -8.81
N LYS A 30 -7.04 -15.86 -8.51
CA LYS A 30 -7.32 -17.24 -8.11
C LYS A 30 -6.88 -18.22 -9.22
N GLY A 31 -6.28 -19.34 -8.82
CA GLY A 31 -5.71 -20.33 -9.73
C GLY A 31 -4.42 -19.88 -10.44
N HIS A 32 -3.75 -18.83 -9.97
CA HIS A 32 -2.40 -18.49 -10.40
C HIS A 32 -1.43 -19.63 -10.00
N PRO A 33 -0.40 -19.98 -10.79
CA PRO A 33 0.53 -21.06 -10.45
C PRO A 33 1.26 -20.88 -9.10
N LEU A 34 1.40 -19.63 -8.62
CA LEU A 34 1.98 -19.29 -7.32
C LEU A 34 0.95 -19.07 -6.20
N ALA A 35 -0.34 -19.33 -6.46
CA ALA A 35 -1.39 -19.16 -5.45
C ALA A 35 -1.28 -20.21 -4.34
N ASP A 36 -0.89 -21.43 -4.72
CA ASP A 36 -0.77 -22.58 -3.84
C ASP A 36 0.64 -22.64 -3.20
N GLY A 37 0.71 -23.01 -1.92
CA GLY A 37 1.97 -23.12 -1.19
C GLY A 37 2.57 -21.77 -0.75
N GLU A 38 3.81 -21.75 -0.31
CA GLU A 38 4.50 -20.53 0.11
C GLU A 38 5.03 -19.74 -1.10
N LEU A 39 4.85 -18.42 -1.11
CA LEU A 39 5.41 -17.57 -2.16
C LEU A 39 6.88 -17.31 -1.85
N THR A 40 7.78 -17.99 -2.54
CA THR A 40 9.23 -17.82 -2.36
C THR A 40 9.75 -16.57 -3.08
N LEU A 41 10.91 -16.06 -2.64
CA LEU A 41 11.58 -14.92 -3.29
C LEU A 41 11.92 -15.21 -4.76
N ASP A 42 12.32 -16.44 -5.07
CA ASP A 42 12.62 -16.89 -6.43
C ASP A 42 11.38 -16.91 -7.32
N GLY A 43 10.29 -17.53 -6.83
CA GLY A 43 9.01 -17.55 -7.55
C GLY A 43 8.46 -16.15 -7.79
N TYR A 44 8.56 -15.28 -6.77
CA TYR A 44 8.17 -13.88 -6.89
C TYR A 44 9.01 -13.14 -7.94
N CYS A 45 10.34 -13.26 -7.94
CA CYS A 45 11.21 -12.56 -8.90
C CYS A 45 11.05 -13.06 -10.34
N ALA A 46 10.73 -14.34 -10.52
CA ALA A 46 10.56 -14.95 -11.84
C ALA A 46 9.23 -14.56 -12.51
N ALA A 47 8.21 -14.21 -11.73
CA ALA A 47 6.91 -13.80 -12.25
C ALA A 47 6.94 -12.43 -12.95
N GLU A 48 5.89 -12.15 -13.73
CA GLU A 48 5.61 -10.81 -14.27
C GLU A 48 4.80 -9.99 -13.27
N HIS A 49 5.04 -8.69 -13.23
CA HIS A 49 4.44 -7.80 -12.24
C HIS A 49 3.76 -6.60 -12.87
N ALA A 50 2.62 -6.23 -12.31
CA ALA A 50 2.00 -4.94 -12.48
C ALA A 50 2.28 -4.06 -11.25
N LEU A 51 2.80 -2.86 -11.49
CA LEU A 51 3.06 -1.87 -10.46
C LEU A 51 1.93 -0.84 -10.39
N VAL A 52 1.49 -0.51 -9.16
CA VAL A 52 0.73 0.71 -8.90
C VAL A 52 1.68 1.82 -8.51
N SER A 53 1.78 2.85 -9.35
CA SER A 53 2.64 4.02 -9.13
C SER A 53 1.87 5.31 -9.41
N PHE A 54 1.70 6.13 -8.37
CA PHE A 54 1.05 7.44 -8.51
C PHE A 54 1.89 8.46 -9.27
N SER A 55 3.22 8.28 -9.29
CA SER A 55 4.14 9.13 -10.05
C SER A 55 4.26 8.72 -11.53
N GLY A 56 3.72 7.56 -11.90
CA GLY A 56 3.92 6.94 -13.22
C GLY A 56 5.31 6.33 -13.43
N ARG A 57 6.25 6.50 -12.48
CA ARG A 57 7.57 5.86 -12.56
C ARG A 57 7.44 4.36 -12.30
N ALA A 58 8.13 3.56 -13.11
CA ALA A 58 8.23 2.10 -12.95
C ALA A 58 9.22 1.70 -11.84
N HIS A 59 9.12 2.35 -10.68
CA HIS A 59 9.99 2.14 -9.53
C HIS A 59 9.24 2.51 -8.24
N GLY A 60 9.23 1.61 -7.27
CA GLY A 60 8.63 1.81 -5.96
C GLY A 60 9.36 1.04 -4.86
N LEU A 61 8.73 0.95 -3.68
CA LEU A 61 9.35 0.39 -2.47
C LEU A 61 9.86 -1.05 -2.64
N ALA A 62 9.16 -1.87 -3.43
CA ALA A 62 9.58 -3.24 -3.69
C ALA A 62 10.87 -3.28 -4.51
N GLU A 63 11.05 -2.37 -5.47
CA GLU A 63 12.28 -2.28 -6.25
C GLU A 63 13.48 -1.94 -5.35
N GLU A 64 13.34 -0.93 -4.49
CA GLU A 64 14.39 -0.54 -3.54
C GLU A 64 14.82 -1.70 -2.63
N VAL A 65 13.84 -2.44 -2.06
CA VAL A 65 14.14 -3.58 -1.19
C VAL A 65 14.77 -4.74 -1.97
N LEU A 66 14.28 -5.04 -3.17
CA LEU A 66 14.86 -6.12 -4.00
C LEU A 66 16.28 -5.79 -4.44
N GLU A 67 16.56 -4.53 -4.80
CA GLU A 67 17.92 -4.09 -5.17
C GLU A 67 18.90 -4.29 -4.02
N ASN A 68 18.51 -3.95 -2.78
CA ASN A 68 19.31 -4.22 -1.58
C ASN A 68 19.56 -5.70 -1.32
N LEU A 69 18.67 -6.58 -1.80
CA LEU A 69 18.83 -8.04 -1.75
C LEU A 69 19.62 -8.59 -2.95
N GLY A 70 20.08 -7.74 -3.88
CA GLY A 70 20.72 -8.18 -5.13
C GLY A 70 19.76 -8.86 -6.11
N ARG A 71 18.47 -8.58 -5.99
CA ARG A 71 17.38 -9.19 -6.76
C ARG A 71 16.67 -8.15 -7.62
N LYS A 72 15.99 -8.64 -8.65
CA LYS A 72 15.10 -7.83 -9.51
C LYS A 72 13.85 -8.65 -9.83
N ARG A 73 12.77 -7.96 -10.18
CA ARG A 73 11.54 -8.55 -10.72
C ARG A 73 11.22 -7.94 -12.07
N ARG A 74 10.36 -8.59 -12.85
CA ARG A 74 9.98 -8.12 -14.19
C ARG A 74 8.68 -7.30 -14.14
N LEU A 75 8.81 -5.98 -14.13
CA LEU A 75 7.66 -5.07 -14.31
C LEU A 75 7.26 -5.01 -15.79
N VAL A 76 6.03 -5.39 -16.12
CA VAL A 76 5.49 -5.36 -17.49
C VAL A 76 4.36 -4.35 -17.68
N LEU A 77 3.78 -3.87 -16.59
CA LEU A 77 2.72 -2.87 -16.59
C LEU A 77 2.89 -1.93 -15.40
N THR A 78 2.68 -0.63 -15.62
CA THR A 78 2.54 0.37 -14.55
C THR A 78 1.23 1.10 -14.73
N VAL A 79 0.44 1.19 -13.65
CA VAL A 79 -0.83 1.95 -13.60
C VAL A 79 -0.82 2.82 -12.35
N ASN A 80 -1.72 3.80 -12.27
CA ASN A 80 -1.83 4.70 -11.11
C ASN A 80 -3.12 4.50 -10.30
N GLN A 81 -3.90 3.44 -10.57
CA GLN A 81 -5.18 3.16 -9.92
C GLN A 81 -5.25 1.71 -9.47
N PHE A 82 -5.63 1.48 -8.21
CA PHE A 82 -5.84 0.14 -7.65
C PHE A 82 -6.98 -0.63 -8.35
N PHE A 83 -8.05 0.07 -8.71
CA PHE A 83 -9.14 -0.52 -9.51
C PHE A 83 -8.63 -1.15 -10.80
N THR A 84 -7.82 -0.42 -11.56
CA THR A 84 -7.27 -0.89 -12.84
C THR A 84 -6.33 -2.07 -12.63
N VAL A 85 -5.41 -2.02 -11.65
CA VAL A 85 -4.46 -3.13 -11.43
C VAL A 85 -5.20 -4.41 -11.05
N GLY A 86 -6.22 -4.31 -10.20
CA GLY A 86 -6.99 -5.48 -9.78
C GLY A 86 -7.71 -6.16 -10.95
N ARG A 87 -8.29 -5.38 -11.88
CA ARG A 87 -8.92 -5.94 -13.08
C ARG A 87 -7.94 -6.61 -14.03
N VAL A 88 -6.72 -6.07 -14.16
CA VAL A 88 -5.68 -6.68 -14.99
C VAL A 88 -5.18 -7.97 -14.36
N VAL A 89 -4.84 -7.94 -13.07
CA VAL A 89 -4.33 -9.10 -12.33
C VAL A 89 -5.36 -10.22 -12.29
N ALA A 90 -6.64 -9.91 -12.09
CA ALA A 90 -7.71 -10.91 -12.08
C ALA A 90 -7.86 -11.68 -13.42
N LYS A 91 -7.29 -11.17 -14.52
CA LYS A 91 -7.41 -11.74 -15.88
C LYS A 91 -6.07 -12.13 -16.50
N SER A 92 -4.99 -12.17 -15.72
CA SER A 92 -3.64 -12.47 -16.20
C SER A 92 -2.82 -13.20 -15.15
N ASP A 93 -1.61 -13.61 -15.51
CA ASP A 93 -0.64 -14.20 -14.57
C ASP A 93 0.31 -13.15 -13.98
N LEU A 94 -0.14 -11.91 -13.89
CA LEU A 94 0.61 -10.84 -13.24
C LEU A 94 0.44 -10.89 -11.72
N LEU A 95 1.53 -10.64 -11.02
CA LEU A 95 1.51 -10.30 -9.60
C LEU A 95 1.39 -8.79 -9.42
N THR A 96 0.81 -8.35 -8.31
CA THR A 96 0.90 -6.94 -7.89
C THR A 96 1.11 -6.84 -6.38
N VAL A 97 1.69 -5.74 -5.93
CA VAL A 97 1.91 -5.47 -4.50
C VAL A 97 1.09 -4.24 -4.12
N ILE A 98 0.13 -4.43 -3.22
CA ILE A 98 -0.77 -3.37 -2.76
C ILE A 98 -1.02 -3.48 -1.25
N PRO A 99 -1.42 -2.39 -0.57
CA PRO A 99 -1.85 -2.47 0.82
C PRO A 99 -3.05 -3.41 0.97
N ARG A 100 -3.04 -4.29 1.99
CA ARG A 100 -4.10 -5.30 2.18
C ARG A 100 -5.51 -4.69 2.21
N HIS A 101 -5.68 -3.57 2.91
CA HIS A 101 -6.97 -2.89 3.05
C HIS A 101 -7.52 -2.33 1.72
N LEU A 102 -6.68 -2.22 0.67
CA LEU A 102 -7.10 -1.72 -0.65
C LEU A 102 -7.46 -2.84 -1.64
N ILE A 103 -7.40 -4.11 -1.23
CA ILE A 103 -7.88 -5.22 -2.08
C ILE A 103 -9.37 -5.02 -2.43
N ALA A 104 -10.20 -4.64 -1.45
CA ALA A 104 -11.63 -4.41 -1.68
C ALA A 104 -11.88 -3.27 -2.68
N SER A 105 -11.05 -2.21 -2.64
CA SER A 105 -11.12 -1.09 -3.58
C SER A 105 -10.85 -1.48 -5.03
N THR A 106 -10.34 -2.70 -5.29
CA THR A 106 -10.20 -3.21 -6.65
C THR A 106 -11.54 -3.63 -7.28
N GLY A 107 -12.56 -3.93 -6.45
CA GLY A 107 -13.81 -4.57 -6.87
C GLY A 107 -13.65 -6.03 -7.35
N MET A 108 -12.46 -6.61 -7.25
CA MET A 108 -12.11 -7.94 -7.77
C MET A 108 -11.74 -8.93 -6.67
N GLU A 109 -11.99 -8.61 -5.39
CA GLU A 109 -11.62 -9.44 -4.23
C GLU A 109 -12.03 -10.93 -4.36
N HIS A 110 -13.19 -11.20 -4.94
CA HIS A 110 -13.71 -12.55 -5.15
C HIS A 110 -12.96 -13.34 -6.24
N LEU A 111 -12.14 -12.68 -7.06
CA LEU A 111 -11.29 -13.29 -8.10
C LEU A 111 -9.81 -13.27 -7.74
N LEU A 112 -9.44 -12.62 -6.63
CA LEU A 112 -8.07 -12.43 -6.21
C LEU A 112 -7.73 -13.29 -4.98
N VAL A 113 -6.44 -13.56 -4.81
CA VAL A 113 -5.87 -14.13 -3.59
C VAL A 113 -4.66 -13.30 -3.19
N SER A 114 -4.49 -13.09 -1.89
CA SER A 114 -3.33 -12.39 -1.31
C SER A 114 -2.39 -13.36 -0.63
N LYS A 115 -1.08 -13.12 -0.75
CA LYS A 115 -0.01 -13.84 -0.06
C LYS A 115 0.88 -12.84 0.68
N THR A 116 1.46 -13.26 1.80
CA THR A 116 2.54 -12.54 2.46
C THR A 116 3.72 -12.41 1.49
N LEU A 117 4.42 -11.28 1.53
CA LEU A 117 5.59 -11.05 0.70
C LEU A 117 6.79 -11.90 1.20
N PRO A 118 7.64 -12.41 0.30
CA PRO A 118 8.87 -13.13 0.68
C PRO A 118 10.01 -12.22 1.18
N PHE A 119 9.69 -10.95 1.46
CA PHE A 119 10.62 -9.94 1.95
C PHE A 119 9.82 -8.87 2.70
N THR A 120 10.50 -8.10 3.55
CA THR A 120 9.86 -7.09 4.38
C THR A 120 9.76 -5.76 3.65
N LEU A 121 8.55 -5.21 3.60
CA LEU A 121 8.32 -3.81 3.23
C LEU A 121 8.00 -2.98 4.47
N PRO A 122 8.33 -1.68 4.49
CA PRO A 122 7.86 -0.80 5.56
C PRO A 122 6.34 -0.78 5.59
N ALA A 123 5.78 -0.66 6.79
CA ALA A 123 4.34 -0.61 6.96
C ALA A 123 3.73 0.60 6.23
N VAL A 124 2.50 0.43 5.76
CA VAL A 124 1.70 1.50 5.18
C VAL A 124 1.11 2.29 6.33
N HIS A 125 1.37 3.59 6.38
CA HIS A 125 0.70 4.46 7.34
C HIS A 125 -0.31 5.31 6.61
N VAL A 126 -1.52 5.35 7.16
CA VAL A 126 -2.56 6.28 6.74
C VAL A 126 -2.68 7.32 7.84
N ASP A 127 -2.18 8.51 7.53
CA ASP A 127 -2.13 9.64 8.44
C ASP A 127 -3.12 10.71 7.97
N MET A 128 -3.84 11.28 8.93
CA MET A 128 -4.59 12.50 8.74
C MET A 128 -3.64 13.68 8.87
N LEU A 129 -3.68 14.62 7.91
CA LEU A 129 -2.84 15.81 7.87
C LEU A 129 -3.71 17.06 7.94
N TRP A 130 -3.30 18.06 8.72
CA TRP A 130 -3.97 19.37 8.75
C TRP A 130 -3.00 20.50 9.07
N HIS A 131 -3.34 21.72 8.67
CA HIS A 131 -2.54 22.89 9.01
C HIS A 131 -2.76 23.29 10.48
N GLU A 132 -1.72 23.74 11.17
CA GLU A 132 -1.73 24.08 12.59
C GLU A 132 -2.81 25.12 12.93
N ARG A 133 -3.04 26.10 12.05
CA ARG A 133 -4.13 27.09 12.15
C ARG A 133 -5.52 26.47 12.38
N ASP A 134 -5.75 25.27 11.85
CA ASP A 134 -7.03 24.58 11.90
C ASP A 134 -7.13 23.61 13.10
N THR A 135 -6.12 23.59 13.97
CA THR A 135 -6.09 22.74 15.18
C THR A 135 -7.24 23.07 16.12
N HIS A 136 -7.49 24.35 16.35
CA HIS A 136 -8.52 24.84 17.27
C HIS A 136 -9.88 25.09 16.61
N ASN A 137 -10.02 24.80 15.30
CA ASN A 137 -11.30 24.90 14.63
C ASN A 137 -12.20 23.73 15.09
N ARG A 138 -13.36 24.06 15.67
CA ARG A 138 -14.29 23.07 16.25
C ARG A 138 -14.84 22.07 15.24
N ALA A 139 -15.14 22.51 14.01
CA ALA A 139 -15.64 21.62 12.96
C ALA A 139 -14.55 20.65 12.48
N HIS A 140 -13.31 21.14 12.35
CA HIS A 140 -12.17 20.28 12.05
C HIS A 140 -11.91 19.29 13.19
N ALA A 141 -11.89 19.74 14.44
CA ALA A 141 -11.69 18.87 15.60
C ALA A 141 -12.72 17.74 15.62
N TRP A 142 -14.01 18.07 15.49
CA TRP A 142 -15.08 17.08 15.42
C TRP A 142 -14.88 16.04 14.31
N LEU A 143 -14.49 16.47 13.10
CA LEU A 143 -14.24 15.53 12.00
C LEU A 143 -13.04 14.64 12.27
N ARG A 144 -11.95 15.21 12.81
CA ARG A 144 -10.74 14.46 13.17
C ARG A 144 -11.07 13.38 14.19
N ASP A 145 -11.78 13.74 15.25
CA ASP A 145 -12.19 12.82 16.31
C ASP A 145 -13.10 11.72 15.75
N ARG A 146 -14.03 12.07 14.86
CA ARG A 146 -14.92 11.09 14.25
C ARG A 146 -14.19 10.11 13.32
N LEU A 147 -13.17 10.57 12.59
CA LEU A 147 -12.35 9.71 11.75
C LEU A 147 -11.53 8.73 12.59
N ILE A 148 -10.93 9.20 13.69
CA ILE A 148 -10.18 8.35 14.63
C ILE A 148 -11.09 7.25 15.18
N GLU A 149 -12.27 7.62 15.67
CA GLU A 149 -13.24 6.67 16.23
C GLU A 149 -13.65 5.58 15.22
N LEU A 150 -13.91 5.96 13.96
CA LEU A 150 -14.28 5.01 12.91
C LEU A 150 -13.13 4.08 12.51
N THR A 151 -11.90 4.58 12.51
CA THR A 151 -10.74 3.75 12.16
C THR A 151 -10.34 2.79 13.27
N ASP A 152 -10.59 3.16 14.53
CA ASP A 152 -10.42 2.27 15.68
C ASP A 152 -11.47 1.14 15.69
N SER A 153 -12.69 1.39 15.19
CA SER A 153 -13.78 0.41 15.21
C SER A 153 -13.78 -0.58 14.03
N ASP A 154 -13.44 -0.12 12.82
CA ASP A 154 -13.73 -0.86 11.58
C ASP A 154 -12.49 -1.46 10.89
N ILE A 155 -11.29 -0.92 11.15
CA ILE A 155 -10.04 -1.43 10.58
C ILE A 155 -9.42 -2.33 11.64
N GLY A 156 -10.00 -3.54 11.77
CA GLY A 156 -9.69 -4.50 12.82
C GLY A 156 -8.20 -4.56 13.18
N GLY A 157 -7.92 -4.20 14.43
CA GLY A 157 -6.78 -4.62 15.24
C GLY A 157 -5.47 -4.83 14.49
N ILE A 158 -4.78 -3.75 14.16
CA ILE A 158 -3.32 -3.79 14.10
C ILE A 158 -2.88 -2.94 15.28
N GLU A 159 -2.74 -3.60 16.44
CA GLU A 159 -2.15 -3.01 17.64
C GLU A 159 -0.75 -2.44 17.32
N PRO A 160 -0.32 -1.39 18.05
CA PRO A 160 0.92 -0.66 17.80
C PRO A 160 2.20 -1.50 17.85
#